data_AF-A0A838PKW0-F1
#
_entry.id   AF-A0A838PKW0-F1
#
_cell.length_a   1.000
_cell.length_b   1.000
_cell.length_c   1.000
_cell.angle_alpha   90.00
_cell.angle_beta   90.00
_cell.angle_gamma   90.00
#
_symmetry.space_group_name_H-M   'P 1'
#
loop_
_entity.id
_entity.type
_entity.pdbx_description
1 polymer ?
#
loop_
_entity_poly.entity_id
_entity_poly.type
_entity_poly.pdbx_seq_one_letter_code
_entity_poly.pdbx_strand_id
1 'polypeptide(L)'
;MSTRAWIAFASVSVLWGIPYLFIKVAVDDGMPPAFLAWVRVLLGAAVLLALAWRAGVLGSVRGKMRWIAAYAVLEISIPFPLIAAGEQDVSSSLAA
;
A
#
# COMPACT_ATOMS: atom_id res chain seq x y z
N MET A 1 -20.71 -11.63 18.15
CA MET A 1 -19.75 -11.69 17.03
C MET A 1 -19.78 -13.08 16.41
N SER A 2 -19.94 -13.21 15.10
CA SER A 2 -20.04 -14.52 14.43
C SER A 2 -18.65 -15.14 14.19
N THR A 3 -18.57 -16.47 14.08
CA THR A 3 -17.32 -17.18 13.75
C THR A 3 -16.71 -16.66 12.44
N ARG A 4 -17.55 -16.34 11.45
CA ARG A 4 -17.11 -15.76 10.17
C ARG A 4 -16.46 -14.39 10.35
N ALA A 5 -16.99 -13.55 11.26
CA ALA A 5 -16.40 -12.25 11.55
C ALA A 5 -15.02 -12.39 12.22
N TRP A 6 -14.88 -13.34 13.15
CA TRP A 6 -13.58 -13.63 13.78
C TRP A 6 -12.54 -14.18 12.80
N ILE A 7 -12.95 -15.05 11.87
CA ILE A 7 -12.05 -15.56 10.82
C ILE A 7 -11.61 -14.43 9.90
N ALA A 8 -12.54 -13.58 9.44
CA ALA A 8 -12.21 -12.44 8.61
C ALA A 8 -11.28 -11.46 9.33
N PHE A 9 -11.56 -11.18 10.61
CA PHE A 9 -10.71 -10.34 11.45
C PHE A 9 -9.29 -10.91 11.58
N ALA A 10 -9.15 -12.18 11.96
CA ALA A 10 -7.85 -12.83 12.06
C ALA A 10 -7.11 -12.83 10.71
N SER A 11 -7.81 -13.11 9.62
CA SER A 11 -7.22 -13.13 8.27
C SER A 11 -6.69 -11.76 7.88
N VAL A 12 -7.50 -10.70 8.06
CA VAL A 12 -7.07 -9.33 7.76
C VAL A 12 -5.89 -8.94 8.63
N SER A 13 -5.94 -9.19 9.93
CA SER A 13 -4.85 -8.88 10.86
C SER A 13 -3.54 -9.55 10.47
N VAL A 14 -3.59 -10.83 10.08
CA VAL A 14 -2.39 -11.58 9.65
C VAL A 14 -1.89 -11.09 8.30
N LEU A 15 -2.78 -10.96 7.31
CA LEU A 15 -2.42 -10.53 5.95
C LEU A 15 -1.84 -9.10 5.94
N TRP A 16 -2.36 -8.22 6.80
CA TRP A 16 -1.81 -6.88 6.97
C TRP A 16 -0.53 -6.87 7.80
N GLY A 17 -0.43 -7.68 8.86
CA GLY A 17 0.71 -7.66 9.78
C GLY A 17 1.99 -8.30 9.22
N ILE A 18 1.88 -9.45 8.56
CA ILE A 18 3.04 -10.21 8.03
C ILE A 18 3.97 -9.35 7.16
N PRO A 19 3.48 -8.53 6.22
CA PRO A 19 4.36 -7.72 5.40
C PRO A 19 5.15 -6.65 6.17
N TYR A 20 4.65 -6.16 7.32
CA TYR A 20 5.43 -5.23 8.16
C TYR A 20 6.57 -5.95 8.87
N LEU A 21 6.35 -7.19 9.31
CA LEU A 21 7.41 -8.03 9.86
C LEU A 21 8.53 -8.21 8.82
N PHE A 22 8.19 -8.55 7.58
CA PHE A 22 9.18 -8.72 6.51
C PHE A 22 9.85 -7.42 6.07
N ILE A 23 9.13 -6.28 6.08
CA ILE A 23 9.76 -4.97 5.85
C ILE A 23 10.83 -4.73 6.91
N LYS A 24 10.50 -4.95 8.19
CA LYS A 24 11.46 -4.74 9.28
C LYS A 24 12.70 -5.61 9.09
N VAL A 25 12.54 -6.91 8.84
CA VAL A 25 13.66 -7.83 8.59
C VAL A 25 14.53 -7.34 7.42
N ALA A 26 13.93 -6.97 6.29
CA ALA A 26 14.68 -6.49 5.14
C ALA A 26 15.42 -5.18 5.41
N VAL A 27 14.81 -4.25 6.16
CA VAL A 27 15.46 -2.99 6.56
C VAL A 27 16.61 -3.23 7.53
N ASP A 28 16.44 -4.14 8.49
CA ASP A 28 17.48 -4.54 9.44
C ASP A 28 18.68 -5.20 8.71
N ASP A 29 18.42 -5.89 7.59
CA ASP A 29 19.44 -6.45 6.67
C ASP A 29 20.05 -5.40 5.70
N GLY A 30 19.79 -4.10 5.92
CA GLY A 30 20.42 -2.99 5.20
C GLY A 30 19.68 -2.53 3.93
N MET A 31 18.45 -3.00 3.70
CA MET A 31 17.69 -2.67 2.51
C MET A 31 16.93 -1.34 2.69
N PRO A 32 17.08 -0.35 1.77
CA PRO A 32 16.45 0.96 1.95
C PRO A 32 14.91 0.87 1.99
N PRO A 33 14.22 1.46 2.99
CA PRO A 33 12.76 1.42 3.09
C PRO A 33 12.05 1.94 1.83
N ALA A 34 12.57 3.02 1.23
CA ALA A 34 12.02 3.59 0.01
C ALA A 34 12.11 2.62 -1.18
N PHE A 35 13.20 1.84 -1.28
CA PHE A 35 13.35 0.84 -2.32
C PHE A 35 12.33 -0.30 -2.16
N LEU A 36 12.16 -0.80 -0.93
CA LEU A 36 11.12 -1.81 -0.63
C LEU A 36 9.73 -1.33 -1.02
N ALA A 37 9.39 -0.09 -0.68
CA ALA A 37 8.11 0.52 -1.04
C ALA A 37 7.92 0.56 -2.56
N TRP A 38 8.90 1.07 -3.30
CA TRP A 38 8.84 1.17 -4.77
C TRP A 38 8.72 -0.18 -5.47
N VAL A 39 9.48 -1.19 -5.04
CA VAL A 39 9.40 -2.54 -5.61
C VAL A 39 8.01 -3.13 -5.39
N ARG A 40 7.42 -2.97 -4.19
CA ARG A 40 6.07 -3.46 -3.90
C ARG A 40 5.01 -2.78 -4.76
N VAL A 41 5.11 -1.47 -4.93
CA VAL A 41 4.20 -0.71 -5.80
C VAL A 41 4.34 -1.16 -7.25
N LEU A 42 5.58 -1.33 -7.74
CA LEU A 42 5.84 -1.76 -9.11
C LEU A 42 5.31 -3.18 -9.38
N LEU A 43 5.54 -4.12 -8.46
CA LEU A 43 5.03 -5.49 -8.56
C LEU A 43 3.50 -5.50 -8.54
N GLY A 44 2.87 -4.75 -7.62
CA GLY A 44 1.42 -4.61 -7.57
C GLY A 44 0.85 -4.03 -8.86
N ALA A 45 1.47 -2.98 -9.39
CA ALA A 45 1.09 -2.36 -10.65
C ALA A 45 1.23 -3.34 -11.83
N ALA A 46 2.32 -4.09 -11.91
CA ALA A 46 2.54 -5.08 -12.96
C ALA A 46 1.49 -6.19 -12.94
N VAL A 47 1.17 -6.74 -11.76
CA VAL A 47 0.12 -7.77 -11.61
C VAL A 47 -1.25 -7.20 -12.00
N LEU A 48 -1.61 -6.01 -11.50
CA LEU A 48 -2.89 -5.38 -11.84
C LEU A 48 -2.99 -5.04 -13.33
N LEU A 49 -1.90 -4.60 -13.96
CA LEU A 49 -1.86 -4.32 -15.39
C LEU A 49 -2.07 -5.60 -16.20
N ALA A 50 -1.42 -6.71 -15.83
CA ALA A 50 -1.60 -8.00 -16.47
C ALA A 50 -3.04 -8.51 -16.34
N LEU A 51 -3.66 -8.36 -15.16
CA LEU A 51 -5.05 -8.72 -14.92
C LEU A 51 -6.02 -7.83 -15.72
N ALA A 52 -5.79 -6.52 -15.75
CA ALA A 52 -6.61 -5.57 -16.50
C ALA A 52 -6.52 -5.80 -18.02
N TRP A 53 -5.33 -6.17 -18.51
CA TRP A 53 -5.13 -6.57 -19.89
C TRP A 53 -5.91 -7.84 -20.22
N ARG A 54 -5.79 -8.88 -19.38
CA ARG A 54 -6.52 -10.15 -19.56
C ARG A 54 -8.04 -9.97 -19.47
N ALA A 55 -8.52 -9.04 -18.66
CA ALA A 55 -9.94 -8.70 -18.54
C ALA A 55 -10.44 -7.76 -19.66
N GLY A 56 -9.57 -7.23 -20.52
CA GLY A 56 -9.95 -6.32 -21.60
C GLY A 56 -10.41 -4.93 -21.13
N VAL A 57 -10.15 -4.55 -19.88
CA VAL A 57 -10.68 -3.32 -19.26
C VAL A 57 -9.74 -2.13 -19.35
N LEU A 58 -8.56 -2.27 -19.95
CA LEU A 58 -7.58 -1.17 -20.09
C LEU A 58 -8.17 0.06 -20.79
N GLY A 59 -9.10 -0.14 -21.73
CA GLY A 59 -9.79 0.96 -22.42
C GLY A 59 -10.59 1.87 -21.48
N SER A 60 -11.03 1.37 -20.32
CA SER A 60 -11.81 2.14 -19.34
C SER A 60 -11.04 3.29 -18.68
N VAL A 61 -9.71 3.22 -18.75
CA VAL A 61 -8.76 4.18 -18.18
C VAL A 61 -8.51 5.35 -19.15
N ARG A 62 -8.76 5.14 -20.45
CA ARG A 62 -8.49 6.13 -21.50
C ARG A 62 -9.27 7.42 -21.23
N GLY A 63 -8.57 8.55 -21.24
CA GLY A 63 -9.14 9.88 -20.95
C GLY A 63 -9.25 10.22 -19.46
N LYS A 64 -8.98 9.26 -18.55
CA LYS A 64 -9.05 9.48 -17.09
C LYS A 64 -7.68 9.54 -16.40
N MET A 65 -6.57 9.32 -17.13
CA MET A 65 -5.22 9.33 -16.55
C MET A 65 -4.91 10.58 -15.72
N ARG A 66 -5.41 11.76 -16.14
CA ARG A 66 -5.20 13.02 -15.42
C ARG A 66 -5.80 12.97 -14.01
N TRP A 67 -7.01 12.44 -13.89
CA TRP A 67 -7.72 12.31 -12.62
C TRP A 67 -7.16 11.19 -11.76
N ILE A 68 -6.74 10.09 -12.38
CA ILE A 68 -6.08 8.98 -11.67
C ILE A 68 -4.73 9.45 -11.10
N ALA A 69 -3.95 10.21 -11.87
CA ALA A 69 -2.71 10.80 -11.41
C ALA A 69 -2.96 11.81 -10.28
N ALA A 70 -3.95 12.70 -10.42
CA ALA A 70 -4.31 13.64 -9.36
C ALA A 70 -4.71 12.92 -8.07
N TYR A 71 -5.56 11.89 -8.16
CA TYR A 71 -5.95 11.06 -7.02
C TYR A 71 -4.74 10.35 -6.38
N ALA A 72 -3.91 9.69 -7.18
CA ALA A 72 -2.72 9.00 -6.68
C ALA A 72 -1.71 9.93 -6.01
N VAL A 73 -1.59 11.17 -6.48
CA VAL A 73 -0.72 12.18 -5.87
C VAL A 73 -1.31 12.68 -4.55
N LEU A 74 -2.57 13.11 -4.57
CA LEU A 74 -3.22 13.78 -3.44
C LEU A 74 -3.57 12.83 -2.30
N GLU A 75 -4.01 11.61 -2.59
CA GLU A 75 -4.51 10.66 -1.59
C GLU A 75 -3.47 9.63 -1.15
N ILE A 76 -2.43 9.40 -1.96
CA ILE A 76 -1.43 8.35 -1.69
C ILE A 76 -0.03 8.94 -1.57
N SER A 77 0.47 9.56 -2.64
CA SER A 77 1.90 9.90 -2.74
C SER A 77 2.31 11.03 -1.79
N ILE A 78 1.42 11.99 -1.52
CA ILE A 78 1.66 13.08 -0.57
C ILE A 78 1.37 12.66 0.87
N PRO A 79 0.21 12.06 1.21
CA PRO A 79 -0.13 11.78 2.60
C PRO A 79 0.77 10.74 3.26
N PHE A 80 1.20 9.70 2.52
CA PHE A 80 1.97 8.61 3.12
C PHE A 80 3.35 9.06 3.65
N PRO A 81 4.15 9.83 2.90
CA PRO A 81 5.38 10.43 3.44
C PRO A 81 5.10 11.44 4.55
N LEU A 82 4.01 12.22 4.47
CA LEU A 82 3.66 13.19 5.51
C LEU A 82 3.30 12.52 6.84
N ILE A 83 2.60 11.37 6.80
CA ILE A 83 2.33 10.57 8.00
C ILE A 83 3.65 10.11 8.61
N ALA A 84 4.53 9.51 7.80
CA ALA A 84 5.84 9.03 8.29
C ALA A 84 6.73 10.17 8.83
N ALA A 85 6.62 11.38 8.27
CA ALA A 85 7.30 12.57 8.79
C ALA A 85 6.67 13.03 10.12
N GLY A 86 5.34 13.07 10.22
CA GLY A 86 4.64 13.44 11.45
C GLY A 86 4.92 12.51 12.63
N GLU A 87 5.17 11.23 12.37
CA GLU A 87 5.60 10.26 13.40
C GLU A 87 6.97 10.56 14.01
N GLN A 88 7.80 11.40 13.36
CA GLN A 88 9.08 11.83 13.92
C GLN A 88 8.90 12.88 15.03
N ASP A 89 7.82 13.66 14.98
CA ASP A 89 7.56 14.78 15.89
C ASP A 89 6.43 14.49 16.91
N VAL A 90 5.53 13.54 16.60
CA VAL A 90 4.40 13.17 17.46
C VAL A 90 4.34 11.65 17.60
N SER A 91 4.28 11.15 18.84
CA SER A 91 4.12 9.71 19.08
C SER A 91 2.87 9.19 18.38
N SER A 92 2.96 8.08 17.64
CA SER A 92 1.84 7.52 16.87
C SER A 92 0.55 7.28 17.70
N SER A 93 0.66 7.17 19.02
CA SER A 93 -0.48 7.06 19.96
C SER A 93 -1.29 8.35 20.16
N LEU A 94 -0.77 9.52 19.75
CA LEU A 94 -1.42 10.83 19.89
C LEU A 94 -1.93 11.37 18.54
N ALA A 95 -1.47 10.78 17.44
CA ALA A 95 -1.85 11.15 16.06
C ALA A 95 -3.01 10.30 15.50
N ALA A 96 -3.36 9.18 16.15
CA ALA A 96 -4.46 8.29 15.79
C ALA A 96 -5.76 8.65 16.53
#